data_AF-A0A1B9L134-F1
#
_entry.id   AF-A0A1B9L134-F1
#
_cell.length_a   1.000
_cell.length_b   1.000
_cell.length_c   1.000
_cell.angle_alpha   90.00
_cell.angle_beta   90.00
_cell.angle_gamma   90.00
#
_symmetry.space_group_name_H-M   'P 1'
#
loop_
_entity.id
_entity.type
_entity.pdbx_description
1 polymer ?
#
loop_
_entity_poly.entity_id
_entity_poly.type
_entity_poly.pdbx_seq_one_letter_code
_entity_poly.pdbx_strand_id
1 'polypeptide(L)'
;MKNTLLEFLTKNNFYGGEKIYLAPTIPNKKLSNALSCYGQGLRPEEIYILIDNTLFGGAKDGVLITNNQMIFKEPFDSPIRINFSDIKKIYSEKSNIFINGSKLSSLSMPDAPDIYRLCLLLQLFIEQQDNKQEEPLDTSQLITFSDQNNQCINNKSNTDSMIEADCKIEQTTKYSLNQTDKTVTLKYIPSDEMYNLLCKIKLAGSISTIFFLDKKENPHTYICYEFVGIVISFVKKFRSKIIEKKQIKELENDIATIEMQAFACSLIIFNILYRGVNERLCQQIANESIRSLSGSNNNRYLQHFLSIIQTYDDADGEEEIVFNFIVRLTVTNLLEKSLSDLSQIKEYYTDIEIEKSIKTLISDFDPEFTSLLNQLANQISDLVSQIFNRFNYH
;
A
#
# COMPACT_ATOMS: atom_id res chain seq x y z
N MET A 1 -37.17 -4.32 12.35
CA MET A 1 -35.69 -4.40 12.36
C MET A 1 -35.16 -3.51 11.26
N LYS A 2 -34.23 -2.59 11.55
CA LYS A 2 -33.49 -1.91 10.47
C LYS A 2 -32.56 -2.97 9.86
N ASN A 3 -32.83 -3.38 8.63
CA ASN A 3 -31.91 -4.28 7.91
C ASN A 3 -30.56 -3.57 7.79
N THR A 4 -29.49 -4.25 8.16
CA THR A 4 -28.14 -3.71 8.00
C THR A 4 -27.75 -3.73 6.52
N LEU A 5 -26.80 -2.87 6.12
CA LEU A 5 -26.23 -2.91 4.77
C LEU A 5 -25.67 -4.30 4.45
N LEU A 6 -25.02 -4.95 5.42
CA LEU A 6 -24.45 -6.29 5.23
C LEU A 6 -25.54 -7.32 4.91
N GLU A 7 -26.63 -7.36 5.68
CA GLU A 7 -27.79 -8.22 5.41
C GLU A 7 -28.40 -7.95 4.03
N PHE A 8 -28.50 -6.68 3.65
CA PHE A 8 -29.01 -6.28 2.35
C PHE A 8 -28.14 -6.82 1.20
N LEU A 9 -26.82 -6.68 1.31
CA LEU A 9 -25.88 -7.17 0.29
C LEU A 9 -25.91 -8.70 0.19
N THR A 10 -25.92 -9.41 1.32
CA THR A 10 -26.03 -10.87 1.34
C THR A 10 -27.32 -11.35 0.68
N LYS A 11 -28.47 -10.72 0.99
CA LYS A 11 -29.75 -11.05 0.37
C LYS A 11 -29.75 -10.84 -1.15
N ASN A 12 -28.94 -9.90 -1.66
CA ASN A 12 -28.77 -9.63 -3.08
C ASN A 12 -27.56 -10.35 -3.71
N ASN A 13 -27.06 -11.41 -3.05
CA ASN A 13 -25.97 -12.26 -3.52
C ASN A 13 -24.68 -11.49 -3.85
N PHE A 14 -24.36 -10.45 -3.07
CA PHE A 14 -23.08 -9.75 -3.18
C PHE A 14 -22.15 -10.18 -2.05
N TYR A 15 -21.02 -10.77 -2.42
CA TYR A 15 -20.04 -11.34 -1.49
C TYR A 15 -18.66 -10.68 -1.60
N GLY A 16 -18.56 -9.58 -2.36
CA GLY A 16 -17.28 -8.97 -2.73
C GLY A 16 -16.59 -9.71 -3.87
N GLY A 17 -15.40 -9.22 -4.20
CA GLY A 17 -14.55 -9.68 -5.30
C GLY A 17 -13.07 -9.46 -4.96
N GLU A 18 -12.19 -9.48 -5.95
CA GLU A 18 -10.79 -9.18 -5.70
C GLU A 18 -10.67 -7.75 -5.12
N LYS A 19 -9.95 -7.61 -3.99
CA LYS A 19 -9.78 -6.35 -3.25
C LYS A 19 -11.06 -5.73 -2.62
N ILE A 20 -12.21 -6.39 -2.68
CA ILE A 20 -13.44 -5.98 -1.97
C ILE A 20 -13.78 -7.02 -0.91
N TYR A 21 -13.60 -6.66 0.36
CA TYR A 21 -13.77 -7.55 1.50
C TYR A 21 -15.02 -7.17 2.29
N LEU A 22 -15.82 -8.16 2.68
CA LEU A 22 -17.03 -7.96 3.49
C LEU A 22 -16.83 -8.53 4.89
N ALA A 23 -17.49 -7.95 5.89
CA ALA A 23 -17.56 -8.55 7.21
C ALA A 23 -18.33 -9.90 7.16
N PRO A 24 -17.96 -10.89 7.99
CA PRO A 24 -16.87 -10.89 8.96
C PRO A 24 -15.51 -11.34 8.38
N THR A 25 -15.38 -11.48 7.05
CA THR A 25 -14.19 -12.07 6.39
C THR A 25 -13.12 -11.04 5.99
N ILE A 26 -13.22 -9.79 6.47
CA ILE A 26 -12.21 -8.76 6.22
C ILE A 26 -10.88 -9.16 6.89
N PRO A 27 -9.76 -9.23 6.14
CA PRO A 27 -8.47 -9.56 6.74
C PRO A 27 -8.03 -8.54 7.81
N ASN A 28 -7.76 -9.01 9.03
CA ASN A 28 -7.44 -8.15 10.18
C ASN A 28 -6.33 -7.13 9.92
N LYS A 29 -5.26 -7.52 9.19
CA LYS A 29 -4.15 -6.61 8.86
C LYS A 29 -4.62 -5.44 7.98
N LYS A 30 -5.46 -5.71 6.98
CA LYS A 30 -5.99 -4.68 6.07
C LYS A 30 -6.93 -3.74 6.82
N LEU A 31 -7.82 -4.31 7.64
CA LEU A 31 -8.73 -3.53 8.47
C LEU A 31 -7.96 -2.61 9.43
N SER A 32 -6.94 -3.14 10.10
CA SER A 32 -6.08 -2.35 10.99
C SER A 32 -5.37 -1.21 10.27
N ASN A 33 -4.84 -1.46 9.07
CA ASN A 33 -4.18 -0.43 8.26
C ASN A 33 -5.17 0.65 7.79
N ALA A 34 -6.34 0.27 7.32
CA ALA A 34 -7.36 1.22 6.89
C ALA A 34 -7.85 2.09 8.06
N LEU A 35 -8.09 1.49 9.23
CA LEU A 35 -8.51 2.20 10.44
C LEU A 35 -7.44 3.19 10.92
N SER A 36 -6.15 2.81 10.90
CA SER A 36 -5.07 3.70 11.32
C SER A 36 -4.84 4.86 10.34
N CYS A 37 -4.99 4.61 9.03
CA CYS A 37 -4.75 5.61 8.00
C CYS A 37 -5.93 6.58 7.82
N TYR A 38 -7.17 6.08 7.73
CA TYR A 38 -8.32 6.92 7.36
C TYR A 38 -9.63 6.59 8.08
N GLY A 39 -9.65 5.58 8.95
CA GLY A 39 -10.82 5.20 9.74
C GLY A 39 -10.88 5.79 11.14
N GLN A 40 -10.23 6.93 11.42
CA GLN A 40 -10.21 7.50 12.77
C GLN A 40 -11.64 7.69 13.32
N GLY A 41 -11.85 7.27 14.56
CA GLY A 41 -13.17 7.33 15.22
C GLY A 41 -14.13 6.18 14.88
N LEU A 42 -13.73 5.22 14.05
CA LEU A 42 -14.50 4.00 13.77
C LEU A 42 -13.93 2.81 14.54
N ARG A 43 -14.81 1.89 14.95
CA ARG A 43 -14.42 0.59 15.51
C ARG A 43 -14.46 -0.48 14.43
N PRO A 44 -13.64 -1.55 14.54
CA PRO A 44 -13.62 -2.64 13.57
C PRO A 44 -15.00 -3.25 13.27
N GLU A 45 -15.86 -3.36 14.27
CA GLU A 45 -17.20 -3.97 14.16
C GLU A 45 -18.19 -3.09 13.37
N GLU A 46 -17.84 -1.81 13.15
CA GLU A 46 -18.65 -0.86 12.39
C GLU A 46 -18.33 -0.90 10.89
N ILE A 47 -17.26 -1.59 10.49
CA ILE A 47 -16.83 -1.73 9.10
C ILE A 47 -17.47 -2.96 8.47
N TYR A 48 -18.30 -2.74 7.47
CA TYR A 48 -18.98 -3.83 6.75
C TYR A 48 -18.31 -4.16 5.43
N ILE A 49 -17.67 -3.18 4.80
CA ILE A 49 -16.93 -3.37 3.55
C ILE A 49 -15.62 -2.60 3.63
N LEU A 50 -14.55 -3.25 3.21
CA LEU A 50 -13.25 -2.63 2.94
C LEU A 50 -12.92 -2.84 1.47
N ILE A 51 -12.73 -1.75 0.75
CA ILE A 51 -12.22 -1.76 -0.62
C ILE A 51 -10.77 -1.31 -0.56
N ASP A 52 -9.87 -2.20 -0.97
CA ASP A 52 -8.44 -1.94 -0.96
C ASP A 52 -8.02 -1.38 -2.32
N ASN A 53 -7.75 -0.07 -2.37
CA ASN A 53 -7.29 0.58 -3.60
C ASN A 53 -5.76 0.62 -3.70
N THR A 54 -5.04 -0.03 -2.77
CA THR A 54 -3.59 0.06 -2.78
C THR A 54 -3.04 -0.87 -3.84
N LEU A 55 -2.06 -0.36 -4.58
CA LEU A 55 -1.35 -1.12 -5.59
C LEU A 55 -0.87 -2.48 -5.05
N PHE A 56 -0.33 -2.49 -3.82
CA PHE A 56 0.28 -3.67 -3.23
C PHE A 56 -0.54 -4.35 -2.12
N GLY A 57 -1.82 -3.97 -1.97
CA GLY A 57 -2.73 -4.65 -1.05
C GLY A 57 -2.50 -4.35 0.44
N GLY A 58 -1.95 -3.20 0.76
CA GLY A 58 -1.82 -2.70 2.14
C GLY A 58 -3.11 -2.11 2.73
N ALA A 59 -4.13 -1.80 1.92
CA ALA A 59 -5.37 -1.15 2.33
C ALA A 59 -5.21 0.19 3.09
N LYS A 60 -4.08 0.88 2.88
CA LYS A 60 -3.80 2.22 3.43
C LYS A 60 -4.53 3.34 2.68
N ASP A 61 -5.00 3.06 1.47
CA ASP A 61 -5.92 3.86 0.68
C ASP A 61 -7.12 2.97 0.24
N GLY A 62 -8.16 3.59 -0.31
CA GLY A 62 -9.38 2.94 -0.74
C GLY A 62 -10.62 3.41 0.02
N VAL A 63 -11.53 2.50 0.33
CA VAL A 63 -12.86 2.85 0.88
C VAL A 63 -13.22 1.97 2.07
N LEU A 64 -13.62 2.60 3.16
CA LEU A 64 -14.33 1.96 4.26
C LEU A 64 -15.82 2.27 4.14
N ILE A 65 -16.66 1.25 4.26
CA ILE A 65 -18.12 1.40 4.23
C ILE A 65 -18.71 0.81 5.50
N THR A 66 -19.49 1.64 6.18
CA THR A 66 -20.21 1.30 7.40
C THR A 66 -21.71 1.13 7.08
N ASN A 67 -22.56 1.04 8.10
CA ASN A 67 -24.00 0.98 7.88
C ASN A 67 -24.63 2.31 7.40
N ASN A 68 -23.95 3.45 7.57
CA ASN A 68 -24.52 4.78 7.34
C ASN A 68 -23.59 5.78 6.63
N GLN A 69 -22.32 5.44 6.40
CA GLN A 69 -21.37 6.34 5.75
C GLN A 69 -20.29 5.58 4.97
N MET A 70 -19.70 6.28 4.01
CA MET A 70 -18.50 5.89 3.27
C MET A 70 -17.35 6.84 3.62
N ILE A 71 -16.15 6.28 3.73
CA ILE A 71 -14.92 7.01 3.95
C ILE A 71 -13.97 6.66 2.82
N PHE A 72 -13.61 7.65 2.03
CA PHE A 72 -12.72 7.53 0.88
C PHE A 72 -11.35 8.09 1.25
N LYS A 73 -10.30 7.34 0.92
CA LYS A 73 -8.92 7.80 0.99
C LYS A 73 -8.26 7.57 -0.35
N GLU A 74 -7.96 8.65 -1.04
CA GLU A 74 -7.02 8.63 -2.17
C GLU A 74 -5.58 8.76 -1.64
N PRO A 75 -4.56 8.34 -2.41
CA PRO A 75 -3.17 8.63 -2.08
C PRO A 75 -2.96 10.13 -1.83
N PHE A 76 -2.16 10.48 -0.82
CA PHE A 76 -1.77 11.87 -0.50
C PHE A 76 -2.88 12.86 -0.11
N ASP A 77 -4.17 12.50 -0.23
CA ASP A 77 -5.28 13.36 0.17
C ASP A 77 -5.81 13.07 1.57
N SER A 78 -6.47 14.05 2.18
CA SER A 78 -7.22 13.80 3.42
C SER A 78 -8.45 12.93 3.16
N PRO A 79 -8.84 12.05 4.10
CA PRO A 79 -10.02 11.22 3.93
C PRO A 79 -11.30 12.06 3.75
N ILE A 80 -12.13 11.70 2.78
CA ILE A 80 -13.44 12.31 2.56
C ILE A 80 -14.51 11.39 3.14
N ARG A 81 -15.37 11.94 4.00
CA ARG A 81 -16.47 11.21 4.65
C ARG A 81 -17.79 11.68 4.08
N ILE A 82 -18.64 10.74 3.68
CA ILE A 82 -19.98 11.02 3.15
C ILE A 82 -20.98 10.12 3.85
N ASN A 83 -21.97 10.73 4.51
CA ASN A 83 -23.09 9.98 5.06
C ASN A 83 -24.05 9.57 3.95
N PHE A 84 -24.68 8.41 4.09
CA PHE A 84 -25.71 7.95 3.16
C PHE A 84 -26.89 8.92 3.07
N SER A 85 -27.22 9.64 4.15
CA SER A 85 -28.26 10.69 4.13
C SER A 85 -27.94 11.86 3.18
N ASP A 86 -26.67 12.04 2.81
CA ASP A 86 -26.22 13.13 1.93
C ASP A 86 -26.12 12.67 0.46
N ILE A 87 -26.36 11.38 0.19
CA ILE A 87 -26.25 10.77 -1.13
C ILE A 87 -27.63 10.70 -1.79
N LYS A 88 -27.87 11.53 -2.80
CA LYS A 88 -29.05 11.42 -3.69
C LYS A 88 -28.84 10.39 -4.78
N LYS A 89 -27.60 10.28 -5.27
CA LYS A 89 -27.23 9.34 -6.33
C LYS A 89 -25.79 8.87 -6.16
N ILE A 90 -25.57 7.56 -6.22
CA ILE A 90 -24.25 6.92 -6.32
C ILE A 90 -24.24 5.98 -7.53
N TYR A 91 -23.16 6.02 -8.30
CA TYR A 91 -22.94 5.12 -9.43
C TYR A 91 -21.45 5.01 -9.73
N SER A 92 -21.08 4.05 -10.56
CA SER A 92 -19.72 3.99 -11.11
C SER A 92 -19.71 4.10 -12.62
N GLU A 93 -18.62 4.66 -13.14
CA GLU A 93 -18.26 4.55 -14.54
C GLU A 93 -16.83 4.00 -14.62
N LYS A 94 -16.70 2.79 -15.16
CA LYS A 94 -15.45 2.00 -15.11
C LYS A 94 -15.01 1.82 -13.64
N SER A 95 -13.83 2.31 -13.29
CA SER A 95 -13.25 2.27 -11.94
C SER A 95 -13.58 3.50 -11.09
N ASN A 96 -14.32 4.48 -11.61
CA ASN A 96 -14.58 5.73 -10.88
C ASN A 96 -15.92 5.67 -10.17
N ILE A 97 -15.98 6.10 -8.91
CA ILE A 97 -17.21 6.31 -8.15
C ILE A 97 -17.63 7.77 -8.27
N PHE A 98 -18.91 7.97 -8.54
CA PHE A 98 -19.57 9.27 -8.58
C PHE A 98 -20.65 9.33 -7.51
N ILE A 99 -20.68 10.44 -6.77
CA ILE A 99 -21.74 10.77 -5.81
C ILE A 99 -22.33 12.12 -6.17
N ASN A 100 -23.65 12.19 -6.28
CA ASN A 100 -24.42 13.38 -6.67
C ASN A 100 -23.91 14.02 -7.99
N GLY A 101 -23.42 13.19 -8.91
CA GLY A 101 -22.87 13.62 -10.21
C GLY A 101 -21.42 14.09 -10.16
N SER A 102 -20.79 14.19 -8.99
CA SER A 102 -19.38 14.53 -8.84
C SER A 102 -18.53 13.28 -8.72
N LYS A 103 -17.41 13.23 -9.45
CA LYS A 103 -16.41 12.17 -9.28
C LYS A 103 -15.80 12.30 -7.89
N LEU A 104 -15.86 11.22 -7.10
CA LEU A 104 -15.37 11.22 -5.73
C LEU A 104 -14.07 10.44 -5.57
N SER A 105 -13.96 9.28 -6.21
CA SER A 105 -12.78 8.42 -6.06
C SER A 105 -12.57 7.54 -7.30
N SER A 106 -11.32 7.16 -7.54
CA SER A 106 -10.92 6.24 -8.61
C SER A 106 -10.37 4.94 -8.02
N LEU A 107 -11.20 3.90 -7.99
CA LEU A 107 -10.88 2.57 -7.49
C LEU A 107 -10.27 1.70 -8.59
N SER A 108 -8.99 1.91 -8.85
CA SER A 108 -8.27 1.28 -9.97
C SER A 108 -7.86 -0.16 -9.70
N MET A 109 -7.79 -0.58 -8.43
CA MET A 109 -7.33 -1.93 -8.05
C MET A 109 -8.44 -3.00 -8.03
N PRO A 110 -9.66 -2.73 -7.54
CA PRO A 110 -10.74 -3.71 -7.59
C PRO A 110 -11.35 -3.79 -9.01
N ASP A 111 -11.97 -4.93 -9.31
CA ASP A 111 -12.61 -5.15 -10.61
C ASP A 111 -13.80 -4.21 -10.84
N ALA A 112 -13.81 -3.52 -11.99
CA ALA A 112 -14.84 -2.55 -12.35
C ALA A 112 -16.28 -3.13 -12.33
N PRO A 113 -16.54 -4.38 -12.77
CA PRO A 113 -17.86 -5.01 -12.63
C PRO A 113 -18.32 -5.14 -11.16
N ASP A 114 -17.41 -5.45 -10.24
CA ASP A 114 -17.76 -5.59 -8.82
C ASP A 114 -18.01 -4.23 -8.18
N ILE A 115 -17.23 -3.20 -8.54
CA ILE A 115 -17.49 -1.81 -8.15
C ILE A 115 -18.85 -1.35 -8.65
N TYR A 116 -19.19 -1.65 -9.91
CA TYR A 116 -20.49 -1.33 -10.50
C TYR A 116 -21.63 -2.01 -9.76
N ARG A 117 -21.51 -3.32 -9.50
CA ARG A 117 -22.51 -4.07 -8.76
C ARG A 117 -22.68 -3.55 -7.33
N LEU A 118 -21.59 -3.20 -6.67
CA LEU A 118 -21.63 -2.60 -5.33
C LEU A 118 -22.34 -1.24 -5.35
N CYS A 119 -22.00 -0.34 -6.28
CA CYS A 119 -22.63 0.97 -6.38
C CYS A 119 -24.14 0.88 -6.66
N LEU A 120 -24.55 -0.05 -7.53
CA LEU A 120 -25.96 -0.32 -7.79
C LEU A 120 -26.70 -0.76 -6.52
N LEU A 121 -26.11 -1.66 -5.73
CA LEU A 121 -26.71 -2.13 -4.48
C LEU A 121 -26.71 -1.05 -3.39
N LEU A 122 -25.67 -0.23 -3.31
CA LEU A 122 -25.63 0.92 -2.41
C LEU A 122 -26.73 1.93 -2.75
N GLN A 123 -26.94 2.25 -4.03
CA GLN A 123 -28.03 3.12 -4.47
C GLN A 123 -29.40 2.58 -4.01
N LEU A 124 -29.68 1.31 -4.28
CA LEU A 124 -30.93 0.67 -3.88
C LEU A 124 -31.11 0.63 -2.36
N PHE A 125 -30.02 0.42 -1.61
CA PHE A 125 -30.05 0.42 -0.15
C PHE A 125 -30.38 1.81 0.40
N ILE A 126 -29.76 2.86 -0.14
CA ILE A 126 -29.98 4.26 0.26
C ILE A 126 -31.43 4.67 -0.02
N GLU A 127 -31.95 4.38 -1.22
CA GLU A 127 -33.35 4.67 -1.59
C GLU A 127 -34.37 3.95 -0.68
N GLN A 128 -34.06 2.73 -0.20
CA GLN A 128 -34.91 2.02 0.75
C GLN A 128 -34.90 2.62 2.16
N GLN A 129 -33.88 3.40 2.52
CA GLN A 129 -33.86 4.13 3.78
C GLN A 129 -34.72 5.39 3.69
N ASP A 130 -34.69 6.08 2.56
CA ASP A 130 -35.47 7.31 2.31
C ASP A 130 -36.97 7.00 2.17
N ASN A 131 -37.33 5.94 1.44
CA ASN A 131 -38.72 5.50 1.28
C ASN A 131 -39.37 4.96 2.57
N LYS A 132 -38.60 4.73 3.64
CA LYS A 132 -39.13 4.39 4.97
C LYS A 132 -39.42 5.62 5.84
N GLN A 133 -39.09 6.82 5.37
CA GLN A 133 -39.39 8.09 6.04
C GLN A 133 -40.64 8.80 5.49
N GLU A 134 -41.24 8.31 4.41
CA GLU A 134 -42.58 8.73 3.95
C GLU A 134 -43.65 7.78 4.53
N GLU A 135 -44.25 8.14 5.67
CA GLU A 135 -45.53 7.57 6.09
C GLU A 135 -46.66 8.07 5.18
N PRO A 136 -47.65 7.21 4.85
CA PRO A 136 -48.76 7.59 3.99
C PRO A 136 -49.72 8.58 4.66
N LEU A 137 -50.25 9.47 3.83
CA LEU A 137 -51.30 10.45 4.10
C LEU A 137 -52.39 9.97 5.08
N ASP A 138 -52.66 10.85 6.05
CA ASP A 138 -53.81 10.89 6.94
C ASP A 138 -55.14 10.62 6.20
N THR A 139 -55.75 9.47 6.50
CA THR A 139 -57.18 9.21 6.29
C THR A 139 -57.86 9.08 7.65
N SER A 140 -58.00 10.22 8.31
CA SER A 140 -58.89 10.40 9.44
C SER A 140 -60.29 9.83 9.16
N GLN A 141 -60.89 9.26 10.22
CA GLN A 141 -62.30 8.87 10.35
C GLN A 141 -62.72 7.55 9.67
N LEU A 142 -62.84 6.48 10.47
CA LEU A 142 -64.04 5.64 10.55
C LEU A 142 -63.99 4.71 11.79
N ILE A 143 -64.83 5.06 12.78
CA ILE A 143 -65.55 4.17 13.72
C ILE A 143 -64.84 3.75 15.04
N THR A 144 -65.12 4.58 16.05
CA THR A 144 -65.54 4.28 17.45
C THR A 144 -65.71 2.81 17.87
N PHE A 145 -65.13 2.43 19.02
CA PHE A 145 -65.81 2.06 20.29
C PHE A 145 -64.71 1.84 21.37
N SER A 146 -64.53 2.82 22.26
CA SER A 146 -64.72 2.68 23.73
C SER A 146 -63.88 1.60 24.43
N ASP A 147 -62.90 1.98 25.26
CA ASP A 147 -63.18 2.23 26.68
C ASP A 147 -61.96 2.74 27.46
N GLN A 148 -62.29 3.53 28.47
CA GLN A 148 -61.45 4.28 29.38
C GLN A 148 -60.76 3.36 30.41
N ASN A 149 -59.51 3.66 30.79
CA ASN A 149 -59.20 4.15 32.15
C ASN A 149 -57.71 4.05 32.53
N ASN A 150 -57.32 5.06 33.31
CA ASN A 150 -56.28 5.11 34.34
C ASN A 150 -54.80 5.34 33.97
N GLN A 151 -54.46 6.63 34.00
CA GLN A 151 -53.66 7.31 35.04
C GLN A 151 -52.40 6.66 35.64
N CYS A 152 -51.41 7.55 35.80
CA CYS A 152 -50.42 7.66 36.87
C CYS A 152 -49.19 6.73 36.79
N ILE A 153 -47.99 7.04 37.30
CA ILE A 153 -47.24 8.22 37.76
C ILE A 153 -45.86 7.60 38.15
N ASN A 154 -44.76 8.29 37.85
CA ASN A 154 -43.47 8.33 38.56
C ASN A 154 -42.67 7.08 39.01
N ASN A 155 -41.36 7.29 38.82
CA ASN A 155 -40.23 7.10 39.76
C ASN A 155 -39.49 5.76 39.83
N LYS A 156 -38.27 5.84 39.28
CA LYS A 156 -36.96 5.74 39.95
C LYS A 156 -36.63 4.54 40.85
N SER A 157 -35.40 4.08 40.57
CA SER A 157 -34.32 3.66 41.47
C SER A 157 -34.36 2.27 42.09
N ASN A 158 -33.35 1.45 41.75
CA ASN A 158 -32.25 1.01 42.63
C ASN A 158 -31.43 -0.05 41.86
N THR A 159 -30.14 0.20 41.55
CA THR A 159 -28.96 -0.22 42.32
C THR A 159 -29.01 -1.68 42.76
N ASP A 160 -28.07 -2.49 42.26
CA ASP A 160 -27.20 -3.31 43.11
C ASP A 160 -25.98 -3.82 42.35
N SER A 161 -24.95 -4.07 43.14
CA SER A 161 -23.53 -4.07 42.83
C SER A 161 -22.90 -5.48 42.84
N MET A 162 -21.76 -5.59 42.13
CA MET A 162 -20.59 -6.47 42.38
C MET A 162 -20.74 -7.98 42.25
N ILE A 163 -19.93 -8.58 41.35
CA ILE A 163 -18.99 -9.69 41.66
C ILE A 163 -17.73 -9.53 40.77
N GLU A 164 -16.57 -9.44 41.41
CA GLU A 164 -15.23 -9.65 40.85
C GLU A 164 -14.91 -11.15 40.74
N ALA A 165 -14.12 -11.54 39.73
CA ALA A 165 -13.24 -12.70 39.82
C ALA A 165 -12.04 -12.55 38.87
N ASP A 166 -10.85 -12.56 39.48
CA ASP A 166 -9.51 -12.63 38.90
C ASP A 166 -9.29 -13.86 38.00
N CYS A 167 -8.44 -13.70 36.98
CA CYS A 167 -7.40 -14.71 36.69
C CYS A 167 -6.16 -14.08 36.03
N LYS A 168 -5.00 -14.55 36.48
CA LYS A 168 -3.64 -14.01 36.32
C LYS A 168 -2.81 -14.90 35.36
N ILE A 169 -1.86 -14.25 34.66
CA ILE A 169 -0.57 -14.78 34.11
C ILE A 169 -0.70 -15.58 32.79
N GLU A 170 -0.05 -15.22 31.68
CA GLU A 170 1.41 -15.32 31.41
C GLU A 170 2.04 -14.14 30.64
N GLN A 171 3.21 -13.71 31.12
CA GLN A 171 4.22 -12.86 30.47
C GLN A 171 5.23 -13.77 29.74
N THR A 172 5.72 -13.47 28.53
CA THR A 172 7.06 -12.90 28.21
C THR A 172 7.34 -13.32 26.75
N THR A 173 7.92 -12.52 25.85
CA THR A 173 9.29 -11.98 25.90
C THR A 173 9.36 -10.60 25.25
N LYS A 174 9.64 -9.58 26.08
CA LYS A 174 10.21 -8.31 25.66
C LYS A 174 11.73 -8.50 25.53
N TYR A 175 12.29 -8.25 24.35
CA TYR A 175 13.74 -8.07 24.23
C TYR A 175 14.08 -6.64 24.66
N SER A 176 14.55 -6.49 25.91
CA SER A 176 15.30 -5.31 26.32
C SER A 176 16.71 -5.42 25.75
N LEU A 177 17.05 -4.54 24.81
CA LEU A 177 18.43 -4.23 24.50
C LEU A 177 18.99 -3.46 25.71
N ASN A 178 19.86 -4.12 26.47
CA ASN A 178 20.58 -3.48 27.56
C ASN A 178 21.52 -2.41 27.01
N GLN A 179 21.39 -1.19 27.54
CA GLN A 179 22.32 -0.08 27.39
C GLN A 179 23.66 -0.46 28.04
N THR A 180 24.60 -0.91 27.22
CA THR A 180 26.04 -0.93 27.51
C THR A 180 26.74 -0.63 26.20
N ASP A 181 27.62 0.37 26.18
CA ASP A 181 28.47 0.81 25.06
C ASP A 181 28.95 -0.34 24.16
N LYS A 182 28.14 -0.70 23.17
CA LYS A 182 28.53 -1.56 22.06
C LYS A 182 28.59 -0.66 20.85
N THR A 183 29.80 -0.39 20.38
CA THR A 183 29.99 0.12 19.02
C THR A 183 29.25 -0.81 18.06
N VAL A 184 28.17 -0.31 17.45
CA VAL A 184 27.34 -1.06 16.52
C VAL A 184 28.10 -1.13 15.19
N THR A 185 28.76 -2.26 14.94
CA THR A 185 29.56 -2.47 13.71
C THR A 185 28.83 -3.40 12.76
N LEU A 186 28.86 -3.07 11.47
CA LEU A 186 28.42 -3.98 10.41
C LEU A 186 29.18 -5.30 10.51
N LYS A 187 28.47 -6.41 10.29
CA LYS A 187 29.07 -7.74 10.27
C LYS A 187 29.03 -8.31 8.87
N TYR A 188 30.05 -9.08 8.52
CA TYR A 188 30.08 -9.82 7.27
C TYR A 188 29.12 -11.01 7.31
N ILE A 189 28.21 -11.06 6.33
CA ILE A 189 27.23 -12.15 6.14
C ILE A 189 27.55 -12.84 4.81
N PRO A 190 27.99 -14.11 4.79
CA PRO A 190 28.51 -14.76 3.59
C PRO A 190 27.41 -15.37 2.70
N SER A 191 26.44 -14.56 2.26
CA SER A 191 25.38 -14.99 1.33
C SER A 191 25.22 -13.98 0.20
N ASP A 192 25.50 -14.39 -1.03
CA ASP A 192 25.48 -13.54 -2.24
C ASP A 192 24.68 -14.19 -3.38
N GLU A 193 23.72 -15.06 -3.03
CA GLU A 193 22.89 -15.79 -3.97
C GLU A 193 22.04 -14.86 -4.84
N MET A 194 21.52 -13.78 -4.25
CA MET A 194 20.69 -12.80 -4.92
C MET A 194 21.47 -12.02 -5.98
N TYR A 195 22.71 -11.63 -5.65
CA TYR A 195 23.58 -10.96 -6.63
C TYR A 195 23.94 -11.90 -7.78
N ASN A 196 24.21 -13.16 -7.48
CA ASN A 196 24.47 -14.19 -8.49
C ASN A 196 23.24 -14.47 -9.37
N LEU A 197 22.03 -14.50 -8.81
CA LEU A 197 20.79 -14.65 -9.55
C LEU A 197 20.56 -13.44 -10.47
N LEU A 198 20.73 -12.22 -9.94
CA LEU A 198 20.65 -10.98 -10.70
C LEU A 198 21.60 -10.99 -11.91
N CYS A 199 22.84 -11.44 -11.71
CA CYS A 199 23.83 -11.55 -12.79
C CYS A 199 23.48 -12.59 -13.86
N LYS A 200 22.63 -13.57 -13.54
CA LYS A 200 22.17 -14.61 -14.47
C LYS A 200 20.94 -14.21 -15.28
N ILE A 201 20.26 -13.11 -14.93
CA ILE A 201 19.11 -12.62 -15.69
C ILE A 201 19.57 -12.31 -17.12
N LYS A 202 19.16 -13.16 -18.06
CA LYS A 202 19.41 -12.97 -19.49
C LYS A 202 18.43 -11.92 -19.99
N LEU A 203 18.89 -10.68 -20.09
CA LEU A 203 18.20 -9.68 -20.88
C LEU A 203 18.32 -10.10 -22.35
N ALA A 204 17.20 -10.14 -23.08
CA ALA A 204 17.23 -10.32 -24.51
C ALA A 204 17.98 -9.13 -25.11
N GLY A 205 19.23 -9.38 -25.54
CA GLY A 205 20.05 -8.40 -26.25
C GLY A 205 21.01 -7.62 -25.35
N SER A 206 22.28 -8.03 -25.40
CA SER A 206 23.41 -7.10 -25.31
C SER A 206 23.09 -5.82 -26.09
N ILE A 207 23.50 -4.66 -25.58
CA ILE A 207 23.27 -3.31 -26.14
C ILE A 207 23.66 -3.19 -27.63
N SER A 208 24.47 -4.11 -28.17
CA SER A 208 24.80 -4.24 -29.59
C SER A 208 23.67 -4.77 -30.49
N THR A 209 22.67 -5.46 -29.93
CA THR A 209 21.50 -6.00 -30.66
C THR A 209 20.30 -5.06 -30.64
N ILE A 210 20.25 -4.10 -29.70
CA ILE A 210 19.12 -3.16 -29.54
C ILE A 210 19.02 -2.18 -30.72
N PHE A 211 20.15 -1.84 -31.36
CA PHE A 211 20.14 -1.05 -32.59
C PHE A 211 19.68 -1.82 -33.84
N PHE A 212 19.50 -3.14 -33.76
CA PHE A 212 19.13 -4.01 -34.89
C PHE A 212 17.95 -4.95 -34.63
N LEU A 213 17.32 -4.92 -33.45
CA LEU A 213 16.14 -5.74 -33.18
C LEU A 213 14.88 -5.04 -33.68
N ASP A 214 14.22 -5.77 -34.58
CA ASP A 214 13.04 -5.48 -35.37
C ASP A 214 11.99 -4.61 -34.64
N LYS A 215 11.28 -3.77 -35.41
CA LYS A 215 10.09 -2.99 -34.98
C LYS A 215 8.89 -3.86 -34.52
N LYS A 216 9.12 -5.08 -34.03
CA LYS A 216 8.12 -6.12 -33.74
C LYS A 216 7.99 -6.50 -32.26
N GLU A 217 8.87 -6.06 -31.36
CA GLU A 217 8.63 -6.29 -29.93
C GLU A 217 7.54 -5.35 -29.39
N ASN A 218 6.65 -5.90 -28.57
CA ASN A 218 5.61 -5.15 -27.88
C ASN A 218 6.25 -3.99 -27.08
N PRO A 219 5.81 -2.72 -27.27
CA PRO A 219 6.28 -1.57 -26.51
C PRO A 219 6.43 -1.82 -25.00
N HIS A 220 5.48 -2.54 -24.42
CA HIS A 220 5.46 -2.86 -23.00
C HIS A 220 6.63 -3.77 -22.59
N THR A 221 6.85 -4.85 -23.33
CA THR A 221 7.96 -5.78 -23.09
C THR A 221 9.32 -5.10 -23.20
N TYR A 222 9.50 -4.24 -24.22
CA TYR A 222 10.73 -3.48 -24.40
C TYR A 222 11.02 -2.57 -23.19
N ILE A 223 10.02 -1.80 -22.75
CA ILE A 223 10.16 -0.91 -21.58
C ILE A 223 10.45 -1.72 -20.31
N CYS A 224 9.84 -2.90 -20.13
CA CYS A 224 10.16 -3.76 -18.99
C CYS A 224 11.61 -4.24 -19.02
N TYR A 225 12.16 -4.59 -20.19
CA TYR A 225 13.57 -4.97 -20.29
C TYR A 225 14.52 -3.81 -19.98
N GLU A 226 14.22 -2.60 -20.46
CA GLU A 226 15.01 -1.41 -20.14
C GLU A 226 14.96 -1.10 -18.63
N PHE A 227 13.78 -1.15 -18.01
CA PHE A 227 13.62 -1.01 -16.55
C PHE A 227 14.52 -2.00 -15.80
N VAL A 228 14.40 -3.30 -16.12
CA VAL A 228 15.19 -4.36 -15.46
C VAL A 228 16.69 -4.15 -15.71
N GLY A 229 17.07 -3.74 -16.92
CA GLY A 229 18.45 -3.42 -17.29
C GLY A 229 19.04 -2.27 -16.48
N ILE A 230 18.25 -1.22 -16.21
CA ILE A 230 18.66 -0.10 -15.35
C ILE A 230 18.94 -0.59 -13.94
N VAL A 231 18.04 -1.38 -13.35
CA VAL A 231 18.23 -1.94 -11.99
C VAL A 231 19.48 -2.81 -11.92
N ILE A 232 19.65 -3.75 -12.86
CA ILE A 232 20.83 -4.63 -12.92
C ILE A 232 22.12 -3.80 -13.05
N SER A 233 22.12 -2.80 -13.94
CA SER A 233 23.27 -1.91 -14.16
C SER A 233 23.63 -1.15 -12.90
N PHE A 234 22.64 -0.58 -12.20
CA PHE A 234 22.85 0.12 -10.94
C PHE A 234 23.47 -0.78 -9.89
N VAL A 235 22.87 -1.95 -9.60
CA VAL A 235 23.36 -2.86 -8.56
C VAL A 235 24.79 -3.34 -8.87
N LYS A 236 25.09 -3.72 -10.11
CA LYS A 236 26.43 -4.18 -10.50
C LYS A 236 27.48 -3.06 -10.40
N LYS A 237 27.12 -1.83 -10.77
CA LYS A 237 28.01 -0.68 -10.64
C LYS A 237 28.20 -0.28 -9.19
N PHE A 238 27.14 -0.31 -8.37
CA PHE A 238 27.24 -0.05 -6.93
C PHE A 238 28.18 -1.07 -6.28
N ARG A 239 27.95 -2.36 -6.54
CA ARG A 239 28.77 -3.46 -6.03
C ARG A 239 30.24 -3.30 -6.42
N SER A 240 30.54 -3.15 -7.70
CA SER A 240 31.93 -3.08 -8.17
C SER A 240 32.64 -1.77 -7.83
N LYS A 241 31.97 -0.61 -7.94
CA LYS A 241 32.63 0.70 -7.79
C LYS A 241 32.67 1.24 -6.37
N ILE A 242 31.73 0.81 -5.53
CA ILE A 242 31.61 1.30 -4.14
C ILE A 242 32.04 0.18 -3.21
N ILE A 243 31.32 -0.93 -3.19
CA ILE A 243 31.52 -2.00 -2.19
C ILE A 243 32.89 -2.69 -2.39
N GLU A 244 33.13 -3.30 -3.54
CA GLU A 244 34.34 -4.10 -3.80
C GLU A 244 35.59 -3.20 -3.87
N LYS A 245 35.51 -2.08 -4.60
CA LYS A 245 36.62 -1.13 -4.75
C LYS A 245 37.08 -0.53 -3.41
N LYS A 246 36.13 -0.21 -2.51
CA LYS A 246 36.42 0.34 -1.18
C LYS A 246 36.54 -0.75 -0.11
N GLN A 247 36.44 -2.02 -0.49
CA GLN A 247 36.61 -3.20 0.38
C GLN A 247 35.61 -3.26 1.55
N ILE A 248 34.36 -2.81 1.33
CA ILE A 248 33.28 -2.81 2.32
C ILE A 248 32.58 -4.17 2.32
N LYS A 249 33.31 -5.21 2.72
CA LYS A 249 32.85 -6.61 2.59
C LYS A 249 31.54 -6.86 3.33
N GLU A 250 31.25 -6.10 4.36
CA GLU A 250 30.03 -6.23 5.16
C GLU A 250 28.75 -6.00 4.34
N LEU A 251 28.83 -5.28 3.21
CA LEU A 251 27.73 -5.09 2.27
C LEU A 251 27.78 -6.04 1.07
N GLU A 252 28.73 -6.99 1.05
CA GLU A 252 28.82 -8.04 0.05
C GLU A 252 27.82 -9.18 0.32
N ASN A 253 26.53 -8.85 0.40
CA ASN A 253 25.51 -9.80 0.79
C ASN A 253 24.12 -9.59 0.14
N ASP A 254 23.23 -10.55 0.34
CA ASP A 254 21.86 -10.58 -0.19
C ASP A 254 20.98 -9.43 0.32
N ILE A 255 21.10 -9.02 1.59
CA ILE A 255 20.31 -7.93 2.16
C ILE A 255 20.66 -6.63 1.44
N ALA A 256 21.96 -6.31 1.33
CA ALA A 256 22.42 -5.15 0.58
C ALA A 256 21.96 -5.21 -0.88
N THR A 257 22.02 -6.38 -1.51
CA THR A 257 21.56 -6.56 -2.90
C THR A 257 20.08 -6.26 -3.06
N ILE A 258 19.23 -6.76 -2.16
CA ILE A 258 17.78 -6.54 -2.19
C ILE A 258 17.46 -5.06 -1.95
N GLU A 259 18.12 -4.39 -1.00
CA GLU A 259 17.92 -2.96 -0.74
C GLU A 259 18.33 -2.11 -1.96
N MET A 260 19.46 -2.43 -2.61
CA MET A 260 19.88 -1.76 -3.84
C MET A 260 18.88 -1.95 -4.99
N GLN A 261 18.33 -3.16 -5.16
CA GLN A 261 17.30 -3.43 -6.17
C GLN A 261 16.02 -2.64 -5.88
N ALA A 262 15.56 -2.63 -4.62
CA ALA A 262 14.32 -1.98 -4.24
C ALA A 262 14.41 -0.46 -4.38
N PHE A 263 15.54 0.13 -3.97
CA PHE A 263 15.81 1.54 -4.17
C PHE A 263 15.76 1.93 -5.66
N ALA A 264 16.46 1.19 -6.52
CA ALA A 264 16.47 1.48 -7.96
C ALA A 264 15.06 1.35 -8.57
N CYS A 265 14.31 0.30 -8.23
CA CYS A 265 12.90 0.15 -8.64
C CYS A 265 12.06 1.36 -8.22
N SER A 266 12.17 1.77 -6.95
CA SER A 266 11.37 2.86 -6.38
C SER A 266 11.68 4.20 -7.05
N LEU A 267 12.96 4.49 -7.30
CA LEU A 267 13.37 5.73 -7.97
C LEU A 267 12.88 5.77 -9.44
N ILE A 268 12.90 4.63 -10.14
CA ILE A 268 12.34 4.52 -11.50
C ILE A 268 10.81 4.77 -11.46
N ILE A 269 10.09 4.09 -10.58
CA ILE A 269 8.62 4.21 -10.45
C ILE A 269 8.23 5.64 -10.11
N PHE A 270 8.88 6.24 -9.11
CA PHE A 270 8.69 7.63 -8.72
C PHE A 270 8.85 8.56 -9.94
N ASN A 271 9.92 8.41 -10.71
CA ASN A 271 10.18 9.27 -11.87
C ASN A 271 9.19 9.08 -13.02
N ILE A 272 8.74 7.84 -13.26
CA ILE A 272 7.71 7.56 -14.27
C ILE A 272 6.43 8.31 -13.90
N LEU A 273 5.98 8.21 -12.64
CA LEU A 273 4.78 8.87 -12.15
C LEU A 273 4.94 10.40 -12.10
N TYR A 274 6.04 10.89 -11.52
CA TYR A 274 6.34 12.31 -11.36
C TYR A 274 6.34 13.05 -12.70
N ARG A 275 6.78 12.39 -13.77
CA ARG A 275 6.79 12.98 -15.13
C ARG A 275 5.47 12.85 -15.87
N GLY A 276 4.43 12.30 -15.24
CA GLY A 276 3.06 12.28 -15.77
C GLY A 276 2.71 11.07 -16.62
N VAL A 277 3.50 9.98 -16.57
CA VAL A 277 3.09 8.71 -17.17
C VAL A 277 1.86 8.19 -16.41
N ASN A 278 0.90 7.65 -17.17
CA ASN A 278 -0.34 7.13 -16.60
C ASN A 278 -0.06 6.04 -15.55
N GLU A 279 -0.67 6.16 -14.37
CA GLU A 279 -0.47 5.24 -13.25
C GLU A 279 -0.69 3.77 -13.62
N ARG A 280 -1.77 3.45 -14.36
CA ARG A 280 -2.04 2.07 -14.78
C ARG A 280 -0.92 1.51 -15.65
N LEU A 281 -0.39 2.32 -16.57
CA LEU A 281 0.74 1.93 -17.40
C LEU A 281 2.00 1.74 -16.55
N CYS A 282 2.29 2.67 -15.63
CA CYS A 282 3.40 2.55 -14.68
C CYS A 282 3.30 1.26 -13.88
N GLN A 283 2.12 0.91 -13.37
CA GLN A 283 1.87 -0.32 -12.63
C GLN A 283 2.09 -1.57 -13.46
N GLN A 284 1.63 -1.58 -14.72
CA GLN A 284 1.87 -2.70 -15.62
C GLN A 284 3.36 -2.91 -15.86
N ILE A 285 4.11 -1.84 -16.10
CA ILE A 285 5.57 -1.87 -16.29
C ILE A 285 6.26 -2.36 -15.01
N ALA A 286 5.93 -1.75 -13.87
CA ALA A 286 6.56 -2.05 -12.58
C ALA A 286 6.32 -3.51 -12.17
N ASN A 287 5.08 -4.00 -12.27
CA ASN A 287 4.73 -5.37 -11.87
C ASN A 287 5.45 -6.43 -12.70
N GLU A 288 5.58 -6.24 -14.01
CA GLU A 288 6.29 -7.18 -14.87
C GLU A 288 7.81 -7.12 -14.64
N SER A 289 8.36 -5.91 -14.50
CA SER A 289 9.79 -5.70 -14.26
C SER A 289 10.25 -6.25 -12.91
N ILE A 290 9.50 -5.98 -11.84
CA ILE A 290 9.80 -6.47 -10.49
C ILE A 290 9.73 -8.00 -10.42
N ARG A 291 8.73 -8.62 -11.07
CA ARG A 291 8.64 -10.08 -11.15
C ARG A 291 9.87 -10.67 -11.86
N SER A 292 10.31 -10.06 -12.95
CA SER A 292 11.53 -10.47 -13.66
C SER A 292 12.78 -10.40 -12.77
N LEU A 293 12.95 -9.30 -12.02
CA LEU A 293 14.07 -9.12 -11.09
C LEU A 293 14.07 -10.12 -9.93
N SER A 294 12.90 -10.53 -9.48
CA SER A 294 12.76 -11.45 -8.35
C SER A 294 13.22 -12.89 -8.68
N GLY A 295 13.34 -13.24 -9.96
CA GLY A 295 13.88 -14.50 -10.46
C GLY A 295 13.20 -15.77 -9.94
N SER A 296 12.09 -15.65 -9.21
CA SER A 296 11.49 -16.73 -8.44
C SER A 296 9.98 -16.74 -8.56
N ASN A 297 9.42 -17.92 -8.82
CA ASN A 297 7.99 -18.19 -8.62
C ASN A 297 7.61 -18.21 -7.12
N ASN A 298 8.57 -18.03 -6.22
CA ASN A 298 8.34 -17.97 -4.78
C ASN A 298 7.64 -16.65 -4.42
N ASN A 299 6.32 -16.73 -4.30
CA ASN A 299 5.47 -15.62 -3.93
C ASN A 299 5.95 -14.92 -2.64
N ARG A 300 6.56 -15.65 -1.68
CA ARG A 300 7.04 -15.05 -0.41
C ARG A 300 8.18 -14.05 -0.62
N TYR A 301 9.16 -14.37 -1.46
CA TYR A 301 10.27 -13.45 -1.76
C TYR A 301 9.75 -12.23 -2.51
N LEU A 302 8.91 -12.42 -3.53
CA LEU A 302 8.29 -11.34 -4.26
C LEU A 302 7.48 -10.41 -3.34
N GLN A 303 6.67 -10.96 -2.43
CA GLN A 303 5.92 -10.16 -1.44
C GLN A 303 6.85 -9.38 -0.52
N HIS A 304 7.94 -9.99 -0.06
CA HIS A 304 8.93 -9.30 0.76
C HIS A 304 9.61 -8.16 -0.01
N PHE A 305 10.05 -8.42 -1.24
CA PHE A 305 10.67 -7.40 -2.09
C PHE A 305 9.71 -6.23 -2.39
N LEU A 306 8.45 -6.54 -2.69
CA LEU A 306 7.41 -5.53 -2.87
C LEU A 306 7.15 -4.70 -1.60
N SER A 307 7.20 -5.32 -0.41
CA SER A 307 7.05 -4.59 0.85
C SER A 307 8.20 -3.63 1.13
N ILE A 308 9.41 -3.95 0.68
CA ILE A 308 10.55 -3.03 0.76
C ILE A 308 10.34 -1.84 -0.18
N ILE A 309 9.94 -2.09 -1.43
CA ILE A 309 9.64 -1.03 -2.41
C ILE A 309 8.58 -0.07 -1.86
N GLN A 310 7.51 -0.61 -1.25
CA GLN A 310 6.46 0.20 -0.59
C GLN A 310 6.99 1.17 0.47
N THR A 311 8.11 0.85 1.11
CA THR A 311 8.67 1.77 2.10
C THR A 311 9.22 3.05 1.48
N TYR A 312 9.53 3.04 0.18
CA TYR A 312 9.96 4.23 -0.54
C TYR A 312 8.79 5.02 -1.15
N ASP A 313 7.59 4.43 -1.26
CA ASP A 313 6.40 5.10 -1.80
C ASP A 313 5.90 6.24 -0.88
N ASP A 314 6.22 6.18 0.41
CA ASP A 314 5.85 7.20 1.41
C ASP A 314 6.77 8.45 1.37
N ALA A 315 7.75 8.51 0.45
CA ALA A 315 8.73 9.60 0.38
C ALA A 315 8.23 10.81 -0.43
N ASP A 316 8.50 12.02 0.07
CA ASP A 316 8.07 13.31 -0.52
C ASP A 316 8.92 13.76 -1.73
N GLY A 317 9.90 12.95 -2.15
CA GLY A 317 10.73 13.24 -3.32
C GLY A 317 11.98 12.35 -3.45
N GLU A 318 12.74 12.55 -4.53
CA GLU A 318 13.94 11.76 -4.81
C GLU A 318 14.99 11.83 -3.69
N GLU A 319 15.17 13.00 -3.08
CA GLU A 319 16.11 13.20 -1.97
C GLU A 319 15.75 12.32 -0.76
N GLU A 320 14.46 12.22 -0.44
CA GLU A 320 13.99 11.37 0.65
C GLU A 320 14.07 9.88 0.29
N ILE A 321 13.83 9.51 -0.98
CA ILE A 321 14.04 8.13 -1.46
C ILE A 321 15.51 7.73 -1.29
N VAL A 322 16.45 8.60 -1.67
CA VAL A 322 17.90 8.38 -1.50
C VAL A 322 18.27 8.29 -0.03
N PHE A 323 17.75 9.19 0.81
CA PHE A 323 17.99 9.15 2.25
C PHE A 323 17.49 7.85 2.88
N ASN A 324 16.24 7.47 2.59
CA ASN A 324 15.64 6.23 3.06
C ASN A 324 16.45 5.02 2.62
N PHE A 325 17.02 5.04 1.42
CA PHE A 325 17.88 3.94 0.96
C PHE A 325 19.14 3.80 1.80
N ILE A 326 19.84 4.89 2.10
CA ILE A 326 21.03 4.84 2.96
C ILE A 326 20.67 4.34 4.36
N VAL A 327 19.58 4.84 4.94
CA VAL A 327 19.11 4.40 6.25
C VAL A 327 18.81 2.90 6.23
N ARG A 328 18.04 2.45 5.24
CA ARG A 328 17.64 1.04 5.11
C ARG A 328 18.83 0.13 4.87
N LEU A 329 19.72 0.49 3.96
CA LEU A 329 20.95 -0.25 3.70
C LEU A 329 21.77 -0.39 4.99
N THR A 330 21.90 0.68 5.76
CA THR A 330 22.62 0.67 7.04
C THR A 330 21.92 -0.25 8.06
N VAL A 331 20.67 0.04 8.40
CA VAL A 331 19.95 -0.59 9.51
C VAL A 331 19.69 -2.08 9.25
N THR A 332 19.27 -2.45 8.04
CA THR A 332 18.98 -3.86 7.74
C THR A 332 20.24 -4.73 7.73
N ASN A 333 21.39 -4.17 7.34
CA ASN A 333 22.67 -4.87 7.42
C ASN A 333 23.22 -4.92 8.85
N LEU A 334 23.04 -3.85 9.65
CA LEU A 334 23.38 -3.88 11.09
C LEU A 334 22.57 -4.93 11.86
N LEU A 335 21.29 -5.09 11.50
CA LEU A 335 20.39 -6.08 12.10
C LEU A 335 20.53 -7.48 11.50
N GLU A 336 21.35 -7.63 10.44
CA GLU A 336 21.53 -8.88 9.70
C GLU A 336 20.19 -9.47 9.21
N LYS A 337 19.22 -8.59 8.94
CA LYS A 337 17.85 -8.95 8.60
C LYS A 337 17.22 -7.90 7.68
N SER A 338 16.71 -8.36 6.54
CA SER A 338 15.89 -7.51 5.68
C SER A 338 14.53 -7.23 6.32
N LEU A 339 14.12 -5.96 6.35
CA LEU A 339 12.90 -5.49 7.02
C LEU A 339 11.86 -5.03 6.00
N SER A 340 10.60 -5.41 6.18
CA SER A 340 9.51 -5.06 5.27
C SER A 340 8.80 -3.74 5.58
N ASP A 341 9.15 -3.06 6.68
CA ASP A 341 8.45 -1.88 7.18
C ASP A 341 9.41 -0.84 7.75
N LEU A 342 9.20 0.43 7.39
CA LEU A 342 9.91 1.61 7.89
C LEU A 342 9.63 1.87 9.37
N SER A 343 8.47 1.46 9.91
CA SER A 343 8.14 1.67 11.33
C SER A 343 9.16 1.01 12.26
N GLN A 344 9.63 -0.18 11.89
CA GLN A 344 10.69 -0.90 12.60
C GLN A 344 12.04 -0.18 12.48
N ILE A 345 12.32 0.47 11.34
CA ILE A 345 13.54 1.24 11.13
C ILE A 345 13.52 2.55 11.93
N LYS A 346 12.36 3.22 12.01
CA LYS A 346 12.17 4.47 12.76
C LYS A 346 12.40 4.30 14.26
N GLU A 347 12.13 3.11 14.82
CA GLU A 347 12.46 2.77 16.21
C GLU A 347 13.98 2.89 16.49
N TYR A 348 14.81 2.62 15.48
CA TYR A 348 16.26 2.68 15.55
C TYR A 348 16.84 4.06 15.17
N TYR A 349 16.04 4.99 14.66
CA TYR A 349 16.49 6.31 14.18
C TYR A 349 16.96 7.24 15.31
N THR A 350 16.52 7.00 16.54
CA THR A 350 16.92 7.78 17.73
C THR A 350 18.23 7.32 18.37
N ASP A 351 18.84 6.25 17.82
CA ASP A 351 20.11 5.73 18.31
C ASP A 351 21.28 6.49 17.67
N ILE A 352 22.03 7.20 18.51
CA ILE A 352 23.21 8.02 18.13
C ILE A 352 24.25 7.19 17.39
N GLU A 353 24.41 5.91 17.72
CA GLU A 353 25.38 5.03 17.04
C GLU A 353 24.95 4.70 15.60
N ILE A 354 23.65 4.57 15.35
CA ILE A 354 23.11 4.33 14.00
C ILE A 354 23.22 5.57 13.13
N GLU A 355 22.96 6.76 13.69
CA GLU A 355 23.19 8.03 12.99
C GLU A 355 24.66 8.18 12.57
N LYS A 356 25.60 7.78 13.45
CA LYS A 356 27.04 7.77 13.15
C LYS A 356 27.40 6.75 12.07
N SER A 357 26.82 5.55 12.10
CA SER A 357 27.01 4.56 11.03
C SER A 357 26.51 5.07 9.68
N ILE A 358 25.34 5.73 9.65
CA ILE A 358 24.79 6.35 8.43
C ILE A 358 25.74 7.41 7.88
N LYS A 359 26.22 8.34 8.72
CA LYS A 359 27.17 9.40 8.29
C LYS A 359 28.48 8.82 7.77
N THR A 360 29.01 7.80 8.44
CA THR A 360 30.23 7.10 8.02
C THR A 360 30.02 6.47 6.65
N LEU A 361 28.90 5.77 6.45
CA LEU A 361 28.58 5.12 5.18
C LEU A 361 28.44 6.11 4.03
N ILE A 362 27.78 7.25 4.26
CA ILE A 362 27.67 8.33 3.25
C ILE A 362 29.06 8.82 2.85
N SER A 363 29.91 9.12 3.83
CA SER A 363 31.29 9.55 3.58
C SER A 363 32.11 8.50 2.83
N ASP A 364 31.91 7.23 3.16
CA ASP A 364 32.60 6.11 2.51
C ASP A 364 32.11 5.90 1.09
N PHE A 365 30.85 6.21 0.78
CA PHE A 365 30.26 6.00 -0.54
C PHE A 365 30.64 7.08 -1.55
N ASP A 366 30.75 8.32 -1.11
CA ASP A 366 31.08 9.44 -1.99
C ASP A 366 32.57 9.49 -2.38
N PRO A 367 32.90 10.08 -3.54
CA PRO A 367 32.00 10.70 -4.54
C PRO A 367 31.40 9.70 -5.55
N GLU A 368 31.80 8.41 -5.52
CA GLU A 368 31.33 7.41 -6.48
C GLU A 368 29.81 7.21 -6.45
N PHE A 369 29.19 7.30 -5.27
CA PHE A 369 27.74 7.18 -5.14
C PHE A 369 27.01 8.34 -5.79
N THR A 370 27.40 9.59 -5.53
CA THR A 370 26.86 10.75 -6.25
C THR A 370 27.00 10.60 -7.78
N SER A 371 28.16 10.15 -8.27
CA SER A 371 28.34 9.89 -9.70
C SER A 371 27.42 8.79 -10.22
N LEU A 372 27.15 7.76 -9.42
CA LEU A 372 26.27 6.65 -9.80
C LEU A 372 24.81 7.08 -9.82
N LEU A 373 24.36 7.92 -8.87
CA LEU A 373 23.02 8.50 -8.84
C LEU A 373 22.77 9.35 -10.09
N ASN A 374 23.73 10.18 -10.50
CA ASN A 374 23.61 10.96 -11.74
C ASN A 374 23.49 10.06 -12.98
N GLN A 375 24.25 8.96 -13.04
CA GLN A 375 24.11 7.99 -14.12
C GLN A 375 22.73 7.32 -14.11
N LEU A 376 22.25 6.93 -12.93
CA LEU A 376 20.92 6.33 -12.77
C LEU A 376 19.82 7.30 -13.22
N ALA A 377 19.86 8.56 -12.78
CA ALA A 377 18.91 9.59 -13.16
C ALA A 377 18.84 9.80 -14.68
N ASN A 378 19.99 9.82 -15.36
CA ASN A 378 20.05 9.90 -16.82
C ASN A 378 19.39 8.69 -17.50
N GLN A 379 19.70 7.47 -17.04
CA GLN A 379 19.08 6.26 -17.58
C GLN A 379 17.55 6.24 -17.36
N ILE A 380 17.09 6.73 -16.21
CA ILE A 380 15.67 6.88 -15.89
C ILE A 380 15.02 7.92 -16.81
N SER A 381 15.70 9.04 -17.08
CA SER A 381 15.24 10.04 -18.05
C SER A 381 15.05 9.48 -19.46
N ASP A 382 16.01 8.67 -19.91
CA ASP A 382 15.92 8.00 -21.20
C ASP A 382 14.75 7.00 -21.22
N LEU A 383 14.59 6.20 -20.17
CA LEU A 383 13.46 5.27 -20.04
C LEU A 383 12.11 5.98 -20.12
N VAL A 384 11.92 7.05 -19.35
CA VAL A 384 10.65 7.81 -19.36
C VAL A 384 10.38 8.42 -20.73
N SER A 385 11.42 8.93 -21.41
CA SER A 385 11.29 9.44 -22.78
C SER A 385 10.85 8.33 -23.75
N GLN A 386 11.39 7.12 -23.60
CA GLN A 386 11.00 5.97 -24.41
C GLN A 386 9.55 5.52 -24.13
N ILE A 387 9.07 5.62 -22.88
CA ILE A 387 7.67 5.36 -22.53
C ILE A 387 6.76 6.33 -23.29
N PHE A 388 7.04 7.63 -23.21
CA PHE A 388 6.24 8.64 -23.92
C PHE A 388 6.20 8.41 -25.43
N ASN A 389 7.36 8.13 -26.04
CA ASN A 389 7.49 7.90 -27.47
C ASN A 389 6.75 6.64 -27.96
N ARG A 390 6.74 5.57 -27.16
CA ARG A 390 6.21 4.27 -27.60
C ARG A 390 4.72 4.08 -27.30
N PHE A 391 4.19 4.81 -26.31
CA PHE A 391 2.78 4.73 -25.91
C PHE A 391 1.93 5.89 -26.44
N ASN A 392 2.44 6.66 -27.42
CA ASN A 392 1.75 7.75 -28.12
C ASN A 392 1.09 8.76 -27.16
N TYR A 393 1.85 9.27 -26.19
CA TYR A 393 1.44 10.45 -25.43
C TYR A 393 1.61 11.68 -26.33
N HIS A 394 0.57 12.01 -27.10
CA HIS A 394 0.44 13.25 -27.86
C HIS A 394 -0.71 14.08 -27.34
#